data_AF-A0A0C1IQZ8-F1
#
_entry.id   AF-A0A0C1IQZ8-F1
#
_cell.length_a   1.000
_cell.length_b   1.000
_cell.length_c   1.000
_cell.angle_alpha   90.00
_cell.angle_beta   90.00
_cell.angle_gamma   90.00
#
_symmetry.space_group_name_H-M   'P 1'
#
loop_
_entity.id
_entity.type
_entity.pdbx_description
1 polymer ?
#
loop_
_entity_poly.entity_id
_entity_poly.type
_entity_poly.pdbx_seq_one_letter_code
_entity_poly.pdbx_strand_id
1 'polypeptide(L)'
;MEYKLNEIQPGKFEVVSSMPVVMGTFTDPDIARKFMLFLKEEEIDAQSELDSAAANADVAPARPPETTPQTSDAPTAASGPDVEPKDQRAPYTPVTKLGEEAGTAPEISDDPWTDDELGSAFRMLSAGDTLKVVAARHGKSWTKLRSRWAFHKKKMSKQETAPSAGALVSVAEPTKTPLEKVTTAVAELAEQDKCRICARHFTPTLENLDLCARCSHGA
;
A
#
# COMPACT_ATOMS: atom_id res chain seq x y z
N MET A 1 15.87 -11.96 -17.89
CA MET A 1 15.77 -10.71 -18.65
C MET A 1 15.85 -11.08 -20.10
N GLU A 2 14.87 -10.68 -20.89
CA GLU A 2 14.87 -10.91 -22.34
C GLU A 2 14.89 -9.56 -23.05
N TYR A 3 15.64 -9.49 -24.14
CA TYR A 3 15.71 -8.30 -25.00
C TYR A 3 15.18 -8.68 -26.37
N LYS A 4 14.24 -7.89 -26.89
CA LYS A 4 13.70 -8.03 -28.24
C LYS A 4 14.00 -6.76 -29.01
N LEU A 5 14.53 -6.89 -30.24
CA LEU A 5 14.59 -5.78 -31.18
C LEU A 5 13.32 -5.79 -32.02
N ASN A 6 12.54 -4.72 -31.91
CA ASN A 6 11.41 -4.47 -32.80
C ASN A 6 11.83 -3.44 -33.85
N GLU A 7 11.68 -3.77 -35.13
CA GLU A 7 11.87 -2.82 -36.22
C GLU A 7 10.60 -1.99 -36.38
N ILE A 8 10.69 -0.68 -36.12
CA ILE A 8 9.54 0.23 -36.25
C ILE A 8 9.46 0.78 -37.68
N GLN A 9 10.62 1.05 -38.27
CA GLN A 9 10.80 1.56 -39.63
C GLN A 9 12.10 1.00 -40.20
N PRO A 10 12.25 0.93 -41.54
CA PRO A 10 13.47 0.42 -42.16
C PRO A 10 14.71 1.14 -41.63
N GLY A 11 15.55 0.40 -40.88
CA GLY A 11 16.78 0.93 -40.27
C GLY A 11 16.59 1.64 -38.92
N LYS A 12 15.38 1.66 -38.34
CA LYS A 12 15.11 2.15 -36.98
C LYS A 12 14.57 1.02 -36.12
N PHE A 13 15.35 0.65 -35.11
CA PHE A 13 15.03 -0.41 -34.16
C PHE A 13 14.75 0.18 -32.78
N GLU A 14 13.78 -0.41 -32.09
CA GLU A 14 13.54 -0.22 -30.68
C GLU A 14 13.95 -1.49 -29.93
N VAL A 15 14.73 -1.30 -28.86
CA VAL A 15 15.12 -2.40 -27.98
C VAL A 15 14.12 -2.45 -26.84
N VAL A 16 13.24 -3.45 -26.86
CA VAL A 16 12.29 -3.71 -25.79
C VAL A 16 12.92 -4.66 -24.79
N SER A 17 13.12 -4.19 -23.57
CA SER A 17 13.63 -4.98 -22.45
C SER A 17 12.46 -5.47 -21.58
N SER A 18 12.24 -6.78 -21.53
CA SER A 18 11.27 -7.37 -20.61
C SER A 18 11.96 -7.83 -19.31
N MET A 19 11.60 -7.17 -18.22
CA MET A 19 12.02 -7.55 -16.87
C MET A 19 10.87 -8.28 -16.18
N PRO A 20 11.03 -9.56 -15.79
CA PRO A 20 10.00 -10.24 -15.02
C PRO A 20 9.88 -9.57 -13.64
N VAL A 21 8.66 -9.18 -13.27
CA VAL A 21 8.34 -8.60 -11.97
C VAL A 21 7.58 -9.64 -11.15
N VAL A 22 8.07 -9.93 -9.94
CA VAL A 22 7.37 -10.81 -9.01
C VAL A 22 6.30 -10.00 -8.30
N MET A 23 5.03 -10.21 -8.66
CA MET A 23 3.90 -9.51 -8.03
C MET A 23 3.54 -10.10 -6.65
N GLY A 24 3.83 -11.37 -6.42
CA GLY A 24 3.56 -12.04 -5.14
C GLY A 24 4.03 -13.49 -5.13
N THR A 25 4.11 -14.07 -3.92
CA THR A 25 4.38 -15.49 -3.70
C THR A 25 3.16 -16.16 -3.09
N PHE A 26 2.71 -17.27 -3.67
CA PHE A 26 1.56 -18.01 -3.20
C PHE A 26 2.01 -19.33 -2.56
N THR A 27 1.43 -19.67 -1.42
CA THR A 27 1.66 -20.96 -0.76
C THR A 27 0.98 -22.11 -1.51
N ASP A 28 -0.16 -21.81 -2.15
CA ASP A 28 -0.98 -22.78 -2.88
C ASP A 28 -0.80 -22.61 -4.41
N PRO A 29 -0.39 -23.65 -5.15
CA PRO A 29 -0.19 -23.59 -6.59
C PRO A 29 -1.50 -23.37 -7.39
N ASP A 30 -2.65 -23.77 -6.87
CA ASP A 30 -3.93 -23.61 -7.58
C ASP A 30 -4.44 -22.18 -7.51
N ILE A 31 -4.17 -21.48 -6.40
CA ILE A 31 -4.44 -20.04 -6.27
C ILE A 31 -3.54 -19.26 -7.23
N ALA A 32 -2.24 -19.60 -7.31
CA ALA A 32 -1.32 -18.98 -8.25
C ALA A 32 -1.80 -19.14 -9.70
N ARG A 33 -2.30 -20.34 -10.08
CA ARG A 33 -2.85 -20.59 -11.41
C ARG A 33 -4.10 -19.77 -11.69
N LYS A 34 -5.04 -19.68 -10.74
CA LYS A 34 -6.24 -18.83 -10.90
C LYS A 34 -5.89 -17.35 -11.04
N PHE A 35 -4.92 -16.86 -10.25
CA PHE A 35 -4.47 -15.48 -10.33
C PHE A 35 -3.80 -15.17 -11.67
N MET A 36 -2.98 -16.07 -12.19
CA MET A 36 -2.38 -15.94 -13.53
C MET A 36 -3.41 -15.98 -14.65
N LEU A 37 -4.51 -16.75 -14.49
CA LEU A 37 -5.62 -16.74 -15.44
C LEU A 37 -6.37 -15.40 -15.41
N PHE A 38 -6.67 -14.91 -14.21
CA PHE A 38 -7.33 -13.61 -14.03
C PHE A 38 -6.56 -12.46 -14.69
N LEU A 39 -5.23 -12.38 -14.46
CA LEU A 39 -4.40 -11.34 -15.08
C LEU A 39 -4.38 -11.43 -16.61
N LYS A 40 -4.48 -12.63 -17.18
CA LYS A 40 -4.54 -12.82 -18.63
C LYS A 40 -5.91 -12.49 -19.21
N GLU A 41 -6.97 -12.70 -18.45
CA GLU A 41 -8.35 -12.43 -18.87
C GLU A 41 -8.61 -10.92 -18.90
N GLU A 42 -8.10 -10.18 -17.91
CA GLU A 42 -8.16 -8.70 -17.87
C GLU A 42 -7.40 -8.06 -19.07
N GLU A 43 -6.30 -8.69 -19.51
CA GLU A 43 -5.54 -8.25 -20.68
C GLU A 43 -6.31 -8.44 -22.00
N ILE A 44 -7.19 -9.46 -22.08
CA ILE A 44 -8.03 -9.73 -23.26
C ILE A 44 -9.15 -8.69 -23.38
N ASP A 45 -9.79 -8.33 -22.27
CA ASP A 45 -10.87 -7.34 -22.28
C ASP A 45 -10.34 -5.94 -22.63
N ALA A 46 -9.19 -5.55 -22.08
CA ALA A 46 -8.55 -4.26 -22.36
C ALA A 46 -8.09 -4.13 -23.82
N GLN A 47 -7.58 -5.20 -24.42
CA GLN A 47 -7.14 -5.19 -25.82
C GLN A 47 -8.35 -5.12 -26.79
N SER A 48 -9.48 -5.78 -26.45
CA SER A 48 -10.67 -5.78 -27.30
C SER A 48 -11.37 -4.42 -27.38
N GLU A 49 -11.32 -3.61 -26.31
CA GLU A 49 -11.86 -2.24 -26.32
C GLU A 49 -11.02 -1.31 -27.20
N LEU A 50 -9.71 -1.47 -27.21
CA LEU A 50 -8.80 -0.68 -28.05
C LEU A 50 -8.97 -1.00 -29.54
N ASP A 51 -9.15 -2.28 -29.89
CA ASP A 51 -9.41 -2.69 -31.27
C ASP A 51 -10.82 -2.27 -31.74
N SER A 52 -11.80 -2.24 -30.82
CA SER A 52 -13.17 -1.76 -31.12
C SER A 52 -13.24 -0.23 -31.28
N ALA A 53 -12.40 0.53 -30.57
CA ALA A 53 -12.31 1.98 -30.72
C ALA A 53 -11.65 2.39 -32.05
N ALA A 54 -10.64 1.63 -32.51
CA ALA A 54 -9.99 1.87 -33.81
C ALA A 54 -10.93 1.63 -35.01
N ALA A 55 -11.90 0.74 -34.87
CA ALA A 55 -12.87 0.43 -35.93
C ALA A 55 -13.98 1.50 -36.11
N ASN A 56 -14.13 2.46 -35.19
CA ASN A 56 -15.20 3.46 -35.22
C ASN A 56 -14.74 4.89 -35.61
N ALA A 57 -13.49 5.05 -36.07
CA ALA A 57 -12.91 6.38 -36.35
C ALA A 57 -13.21 6.96 -37.76
N ASP A 58 -14.07 6.34 -38.57
CA ASP A 58 -14.40 6.82 -39.94
C ASP A 58 -15.88 7.19 -40.13
N VAL A 59 -16.49 7.87 -39.15
CA VAL A 59 -17.76 8.58 -39.37
C VAL A 59 -17.67 9.98 -38.79
N ALA A 60 -17.40 10.94 -39.67
CA ALA A 60 -17.40 12.37 -39.37
C ALA A 60 -18.81 12.87 -38.98
N PRO A 61 -18.98 13.60 -37.87
CA PRO A 61 -20.16 14.41 -37.64
C PRO A 61 -19.87 15.89 -37.87
N ALA A 62 -20.63 16.47 -38.80
CA ALA A 62 -20.73 17.91 -38.97
C ALA A 62 -21.39 18.56 -37.72
N ARG A 63 -20.87 19.74 -37.37
CA ARG A 63 -21.26 20.62 -36.25
C ARG A 63 -22.33 21.65 -36.71
N PRO A 64 -22.87 22.53 -35.83
CA PRO A 64 -23.96 22.43 -34.85
C PRO A 64 -25.21 23.28 -35.26
N PRO A 65 -26.20 23.52 -34.37
CA PRO A 65 -26.18 24.82 -33.69
C PRO A 65 -26.67 24.84 -32.22
N GLU A 66 -26.38 25.99 -31.61
CA GLU A 66 -26.64 26.48 -30.25
C GLU A 66 -28.10 26.43 -29.79
N THR A 67 -28.32 26.23 -28.47
CA THR A 67 -29.37 26.94 -27.72
C THR A 67 -29.08 26.91 -26.21
N THR A 68 -29.00 28.09 -25.60
CA THR A 68 -28.97 28.36 -24.15
C THR A 68 -30.42 28.45 -23.57
N PRO A 69 -30.65 28.91 -22.32
CA PRO A 69 -30.82 28.11 -21.10
C PRO A 69 -32.27 28.20 -20.55
N GLN A 70 -32.73 27.22 -19.75
CA GLN A 70 -33.93 27.40 -18.93
C GLN A 70 -33.75 26.88 -17.50
N THR A 71 -33.83 27.86 -16.60
CA THR A 71 -34.17 27.81 -15.17
C THR A 71 -35.51 27.10 -14.95
N SER A 72 -35.63 26.31 -13.88
CA SER A 72 -36.89 26.14 -13.14
C SER A 72 -36.62 25.56 -11.75
N ASP A 73 -37.41 26.07 -10.82
CA ASP A 73 -37.40 25.97 -9.37
C ASP A 73 -37.45 24.57 -8.72
N ALA A 74 -37.00 24.56 -7.47
CA ALA A 74 -37.30 23.57 -6.42
C ALA A 74 -38.79 23.66 -5.97
N PRO A 75 -39.27 22.98 -4.90
CA PRO A 75 -38.71 21.88 -4.10
C PRO A 75 -39.71 20.69 -3.94
N THR A 76 -39.26 19.52 -3.46
CA THR A 76 -40.17 18.58 -2.80
C THR A 76 -39.44 17.81 -1.71
N ALA A 77 -39.94 18.00 -0.49
CA ALA A 77 -39.61 17.27 0.70
C ALA A 77 -40.04 15.80 0.58
N ALA A 78 -39.17 14.89 1.01
CA ALA A 78 -39.58 13.56 1.43
C ALA A 78 -38.72 13.18 2.64
N SER A 79 -39.30 13.39 3.82
CA SER A 79 -38.89 12.76 5.06
C SER A 79 -38.98 11.24 4.90
N GLY A 80 -37.88 10.54 5.20
CA GLY A 80 -37.83 9.09 5.37
C GLY A 80 -37.24 8.77 6.76
N PRO A 81 -37.73 7.72 7.43
CA PRO A 81 -37.69 7.62 8.89
C PRO A 81 -36.33 7.16 9.45
N ASP A 82 -36.06 7.74 10.62
CA ASP A 82 -35.11 7.33 11.65
C ASP A 82 -35.26 5.84 11.98
N VAL A 83 -34.23 5.04 11.68
CA VAL A 83 -34.11 3.66 12.14
C VAL A 83 -33.00 3.60 13.17
N GLU A 84 -33.42 3.80 14.42
CA GLU A 84 -32.67 3.57 15.65
C GLU A 84 -32.08 2.14 15.68
N PRO A 85 -30.74 1.96 15.67
CA PRO A 85 -30.14 0.66 15.93
C PRO A 85 -30.17 0.40 17.44
N LYS A 86 -31.08 -0.47 17.87
CA LYS A 86 -31.05 -1.05 19.22
C LYS A 86 -29.81 -1.93 19.38
N ASP A 87 -28.78 -1.35 19.97
CA ASP A 87 -27.58 -2.03 20.44
C ASP A 87 -27.96 -2.93 21.63
N GLN A 88 -28.26 -4.20 21.34
CA GLN A 88 -28.44 -5.25 22.34
C GLN A 88 -27.08 -5.59 22.94
N ARG A 89 -26.71 -4.80 23.95
CA ARG A 89 -25.57 -5.06 24.83
C ARG A 89 -25.83 -6.36 25.60
N ALA A 90 -25.23 -7.45 25.15
CA ALA A 90 -25.22 -8.71 25.88
C ALA A 90 -24.61 -8.50 27.29
N PRO A 91 -25.18 -9.12 28.35
CA PRO A 91 -24.65 -8.99 29.70
C PRO A 91 -23.28 -9.63 29.80
N TYR A 92 -22.31 -8.82 30.20
CA TYR A 92 -20.96 -9.21 30.58
C TYR A 92 -21.04 -10.27 31.68
N THR A 93 -20.67 -11.50 31.37
CA THR A 93 -20.37 -12.51 32.39
C THR A 93 -18.99 -12.19 32.98
N PRO A 94 -18.87 -11.90 34.29
CA PRO A 94 -17.55 -11.79 34.91
C PRO A 94 -16.88 -13.16 34.88
N VAL A 95 -15.80 -13.28 34.12
CA VAL A 95 -14.98 -14.49 34.08
C VAL A 95 -14.36 -14.68 35.46
N THR A 96 -14.83 -15.71 36.15
CA THR A 96 -14.28 -16.19 37.41
C THR A 96 -12.84 -16.65 37.16
N LYS A 97 -11.86 -15.89 37.64
CA LYS A 97 -10.48 -16.36 37.74
C LYS A 97 -10.41 -17.39 38.87
N LEU A 98 -10.50 -18.67 38.50
CA LEU A 98 -9.98 -19.74 39.36
C LEU A 98 -8.46 -19.75 39.24
N GLY A 99 -7.81 -19.84 40.40
CA GLY A 99 -6.38 -19.71 40.58
C GLY A 99 -5.59 -20.76 39.83
N GLU A 100 -4.43 -20.32 39.36
CA GLU A 100 -3.35 -21.18 38.95
C GLU A 100 -2.05 -20.59 39.49
N GLU A 101 -1.16 -21.48 39.85
CA GLU A 101 -0.21 -21.37 40.94
C GLU A 101 0.88 -20.33 40.68
N ALA A 102 1.28 -19.64 41.75
CA ALA A 102 2.36 -18.68 41.76
C ALA A 102 3.71 -19.38 41.60
N GLY A 103 4.02 -19.78 40.37
CA GLY A 103 5.41 -19.87 39.92
C GLY A 103 5.96 -18.46 39.93
N THR A 104 6.98 -18.20 40.74
CA THR A 104 7.72 -16.94 40.81
C THR A 104 7.96 -16.43 39.39
N ALA A 105 7.23 -15.37 39.02
CA ALA A 105 7.42 -14.72 37.74
C ALA A 105 8.89 -14.34 37.64
N PRO A 106 9.61 -14.74 36.57
CA PRO A 106 11.01 -14.40 36.43
C PRO A 106 11.12 -12.88 36.50
N GLU A 107 11.94 -12.40 37.43
CA GLU A 107 12.18 -10.98 37.66
C GLU A 107 12.75 -10.40 36.36
N ILE A 108 11.91 -9.72 35.58
CA ILE A 108 12.29 -9.15 34.30
C ILE A 108 13.14 -7.93 34.63
N SER A 109 14.46 -8.06 34.51
CA SER A 109 15.34 -6.91 34.71
C SER A 109 15.23 -5.96 33.51
N ASP A 110 15.24 -4.67 33.80
CA ASP A 110 15.16 -3.61 32.79
C ASP A 110 16.53 -3.25 32.18
N ASP A 111 17.55 -4.06 32.47
CA ASP A 111 18.91 -3.83 32.05
C ASP A 111 19.03 -3.68 30.52
N PRO A 112 19.92 -2.80 30.06
CA PRO A 112 20.18 -2.65 28.65
C PRO A 112 20.65 -3.98 28.06
N TRP A 113 20.18 -4.29 26.85
CA TRP A 113 20.65 -5.43 26.07
C TRP A 113 22.10 -5.18 25.65
N THR A 114 23.01 -6.10 26.00
CA THR A 114 24.38 -6.08 25.47
C THR A 114 24.41 -6.63 24.05
N ASP A 115 25.46 -6.31 23.30
CA ASP A 115 25.58 -6.74 21.90
C ASP A 115 25.72 -8.27 21.78
N ASP A 116 26.48 -8.89 22.70
CA ASP A 116 26.65 -10.34 22.76
C ASP A 116 25.33 -11.09 23.01
N GLU A 117 24.50 -10.60 23.94
CA GLU A 117 23.19 -11.18 24.23
C GLU A 117 22.21 -11.00 23.07
N LEU A 118 22.23 -9.85 22.40
CA LEU A 118 21.43 -9.61 21.20
C LEU A 118 21.83 -10.55 20.06
N GLY A 119 23.13 -10.78 19.87
CA GLY A 119 23.63 -11.73 18.88
C GLY A 119 23.10 -13.15 19.13
N SER A 120 23.15 -13.62 20.38
CA SER A 120 22.59 -14.92 20.77
C SER A 120 21.07 -14.97 20.56
N ALA A 121 20.35 -13.94 21.01
CA ALA A 121 18.91 -13.82 20.87
C ALA A 121 18.46 -13.85 19.40
N PHE A 122 19.16 -13.15 18.52
CA PHE A 122 18.86 -13.10 17.09
C PHE A 122 19.09 -14.45 16.41
N ARG A 123 20.12 -15.23 16.81
CA ARG A 123 20.32 -16.59 16.29
C ARG A 123 19.16 -17.51 16.64
N MET A 124 18.67 -17.47 17.88
CA MET A 124 17.50 -18.25 18.31
C MET A 124 16.23 -17.84 17.55
N LEU A 125 15.99 -16.54 17.37
CA LEU A 125 14.87 -16.05 16.57
C LEU A 125 14.96 -16.48 15.10
N SER A 126 16.16 -16.53 14.51
CA SER A 126 16.34 -17.05 13.15
C SER A 126 16.14 -18.56 13.04
N ALA A 127 16.34 -19.30 14.14
CA ALA A 127 16.05 -20.73 14.22
C ALA A 127 14.54 -21.04 14.38
N GLY A 128 13.70 -20.02 14.58
CA GLY A 128 12.25 -20.15 14.70
C GLY A 128 11.70 -20.02 16.13
N ASP A 129 12.55 -19.73 17.12
CA ASP A 129 12.08 -19.52 18.49
C ASP A 129 11.21 -18.26 18.61
N THR A 130 10.25 -18.29 19.55
CA THR A 130 9.38 -17.13 19.78
C THR A 130 10.08 -16.07 20.64
N LEU A 131 9.78 -14.79 20.39
CA LEU A 131 10.33 -13.64 21.12
C LEU A 131 10.17 -13.74 22.64
N LYS A 132 9.07 -14.33 23.12
CA LYS A 132 8.80 -14.48 24.56
C LYS A 132 9.73 -15.50 25.22
N VAL A 133 9.95 -16.64 24.56
CA VAL A 133 10.84 -17.69 25.07
C VAL A 133 12.28 -17.21 25.13
N VAL A 134 12.74 -16.53 24.07
CA VAL A 134 14.09 -15.96 24.02
C VAL A 134 14.29 -14.89 25.11
N ALA A 135 13.33 -13.99 25.27
CA ALA A 135 13.41 -12.94 26.27
C ALA A 135 13.40 -13.50 27.71
N ALA A 136 12.56 -14.49 27.98
CA ALA A 136 12.51 -15.17 29.28
C ALA A 136 13.83 -15.87 29.60
N ARG A 137 14.46 -16.52 28.61
CA ARG A 137 15.77 -17.18 28.76
C ARG A 137 16.90 -16.21 29.14
N HIS A 138 16.82 -14.97 28.64
CA HIS A 138 17.77 -13.91 28.96
C HIS A 138 17.36 -13.06 30.17
N GLY A 139 16.19 -13.31 30.78
CA GLY A 139 15.68 -12.51 31.91
C GLY A 139 15.34 -11.06 31.56
N LYS A 140 15.13 -10.74 30.28
CA LYS A 140 14.98 -9.35 29.79
C LYS A 140 13.61 -9.09 29.19
N SER A 141 13.26 -7.81 29.09
CA SER A 141 12.00 -7.38 28.45
C SER A 141 11.94 -7.76 26.97
N TRP A 142 10.93 -8.57 26.61
CA TRP A 142 10.68 -9.00 25.24
C TRP A 142 10.30 -7.83 24.31
N THR A 143 9.73 -6.75 24.85
CA THR A 143 9.38 -5.54 24.09
C THR A 143 10.62 -4.84 23.53
N LYS A 144 11.69 -4.72 24.34
CA LYS A 144 12.97 -4.16 23.91
C LYS A 144 13.62 -5.04 22.82
N LEU A 145 13.55 -6.37 22.99
CA LEU A 145 14.05 -7.34 22.00
C LEU A 145 13.31 -7.21 20.66
N ARG A 146 11.97 -7.08 20.69
CA ARG A 146 11.15 -6.92 19.48
C ARG A 146 11.56 -5.70 18.65
N SER A 147 11.76 -4.55 19.30
CA SER A 147 12.18 -3.32 18.62
C SER A 147 13.55 -3.48 17.97
N ARG A 148 14.51 -4.12 18.66
CA ARG A 148 15.85 -4.40 18.13
C ARG A 148 15.82 -5.40 16.98
N TRP A 149 15.00 -6.44 17.08
CA TRP A 149 14.82 -7.43 16.02
C TRP A 149 14.21 -6.83 14.75
N ALA A 150 13.22 -5.95 14.88
CA ALA A 150 12.64 -5.26 13.74
C ALA A 150 13.66 -4.40 12.99
N PHE A 151 14.54 -3.71 13.72
CA PHE A 151 15.64 -2.95 13.12
C PHE A 151 16.67 -3.86 12.44
N HIS A 152 17.04 -4.96 13.10
CA HIS A 152 17.96 -5.95 12.55
C HIS A 152 17.43 -6.58 11.25
N LYS A 153 16.15 -6.95 11.20
CA LYS A 153 15.50 -7.48 10.00
C LYS A 153 15.51 -6.48 8.85
N LYS A 154 15.21 -5.20 9.12
CA LYS A 154 15.32 -4.13 8.11
C LYS A 154 16.75 -3.98 7.58
N LYS A 155 17.75 -4.10 8.46
CA LYS A 155 19.16 -4.03 8.06
C LYS A 155 19.55 -5.21 7.16
N MET A 156 19.12 -6.43 7.49
CA MET A 156 19.37 -7.61 6.66
C MET A 156 18.67 -7.53 5.30
N SER A 157 17.39 -7.15 5.25
CA SER A 157 16.67 -6.97 3.97
C SER A 157 17.27 -5.86 3.09
N LYS A 158 17.94 -4.87 3.70
CA LYS A 158 18.67 -3.83 2.97
C LYS A 158 20.05 -4.30 2.47
N GLN A 159 20.66 -5.27 3.15
CA GLN A 159 21.95 -5.84 2.74
C GLN A 159 21.80 -6.93 1.69
N GLU A 160 20.75 -7.75 1.74
CA GLU A 160 20.45 -8.75 0.70
C GLU A 160 20.05 -8.10 -0.63
N THR A 161 19.56 -6.86 -0.60
CA THR A 161 19.27 -6.06 -1.79
C THR A 161 20.44 -5.19 -2.25
N ALA A 162 21.61 -5.29 -1.62
CA ALA A 162 22.84 -4.66 -2.11
C ALA A 162 23.53 -5.64 -3.07
N PRO A 163 23.50 -5.41 -4.41
CA PRO A 163 24.11 -6.31 -5.37
C PRO A 163 25.63 -6.37 -5.13
N SER A 164 26.15 -7.59 -5.01
CA SER A 164 27.59 -7.84 -5.04
C SER A 164 28.16 -7.31 -6.35
N ALA A 165 29.22 -6.51 -6.23
CA ALA A 165 30.05 -5.93 -7.27
C ALA A 165 30.00 -6.67 -8.63
N GLY A 166 29.13 -6.19 -9.51
CA GLY A 166 29.15 -6.39 -10.95
C GLY A 166 28.74 -5.06 -11.56
N ALA A 167 29.72 -4.29 -12.03
CA ALA A 167 29.56 -2.93 -12.50
C ALA A 167 28.55 -2.83 -13.65
N LEU A 168 27.37 -2.30 -13.36
CA LEU A 168 26.62 -1.47 -14.30
C LEU A 168 26.17 -0.24 -13.53
N VAL A 169 26.48 0.91 -14.11
CA VAL A 169 26.20 2.25 -13.60
C VAL A 169 24.71 2.36 -13.28
N SER A 170 24.33 2.17 -12.01
CA SER A 170 23.12 2.78 -11.50
C SER A 170 23.32 4.28 -11.65
N VAL A 171 22.63 4.87 -12.62
CA VAL A 171 22.41 6.32 -12.67
C VAL A 171 21.83 6.68 -11.31
N ALA A 172 22.69 7.19 -10.44
CA ALA A 172 22.28 7.71 -9.16
C ALA A 172 21.19 8.72 -9.45
N GLU A 173 19.97 8.48 -8.96
CA GLU A 173 18.98 9.54 -8.90
C GLU A 173 19.69 10.73 -8.26
N PRO A 174 19.74 11.89 -8.95
CA PRO A 174 20.42 13.06 -8.43
C PRO A 174 19.82 13.30 -7.05
N THR A 175 20.68 13.28 -6.04
CA THR A 175 20.28 13.58 -4.66
C THR A 175 19.69 14.98 -4.68
N LYS A 176 18.35 15.05 -4.84
CA LYS A 176 17.61 16.29 -4.89
C LYS A 176 18.03 17.08 -3.67
N THR A 177 18.56 18.27 -3.91
CA THR A 177 18.99 19.15 -2.83
C THR A 177 17.81 19.36 -1.88
N PRO A 178 18.03 19.66 -0.59
CA PRO A 178 16.94 19.93 0.34
C PRO A 178 15.97 20.99 -0.21
N LEU A 179 16.48 21.96 -0.97
CA LEU A 179 15.70 22.98 -1.65
C LEU A 179 14.79 22.39 -2.73
N GLU A 180 15.30 21.50 -3.59
CA GLU A 180 14.51 20.81 -4.62
C GLU A 180 13.43 19.90 -4.03
N LYS A 181 13.68 19.29 -2.88
CA LYS A 181 12.66 18.52 -2.16
C LYS A 181 11.52 19.41 -1.67
N VAL A 182 11.85 20.60 -1.17
CA VAL A 182 10.83 21.57 -0.73
C VAL A 182 10.05 22.12 -1.92
N THR A 183 10.71 22.49 -3.02
CA THR A 183 10.00 22.98 -4.21
C THR A 183 9.12 21.90 -4.84
N THR A 184 9.59 20.65 -4.90
CA THR A 184 8.77 19.52 -5.38
C THR A 184 7.55 19.32 -4.48
N ALA A 185 7.74 19.31 -3.15
CA ALA A 185 6.63 19.14 -2.21
C ALA A 185 5.62 20.30 -2.28
N VAL A 186 6.08 21.54 -2.50
CA VAL A 186 5.19 22.70 -2.69
C VAL A 186 4.42 22.61 -4.01
N ALA A 187 5.03 22.13 -5.08
CA ALA A 187 4.36 21.90 -6.36
C ALA A 187 3.27 20.81 -6.22
N GLU A 188 3.58 19.68 -5.59
CA GLU A 188 2.61 18.60 -5.32
C GLU A 188 1.44 19.08 -4.44
N LEU A 189 1.69 19.95 -3.46
CA LEU A 189 0.63 20.56 -2.64
C LEU A 189 -0.25 21.55 -3.42
N ALA A 190 0.31 22.22 -4.44
CA ALA A 190 -0.43 23.15 -5.29
C ALA A 190 -1.33 22.44 -6.31
N GLU A 191 -0.98 21.20 -6.68
CA GLU A 191 -1.78 20.34 -7.56
C GLU A 191 -2.93 19.61 -6.84
N GLN A 192 -3.00 19.69 -5.51
CA GLN A 192 -4.10 19.13 -4.74
C GLN A 192 -5.34 20.01 -4.81
N ASP A 193 -6.51 19.40 -5.01
CA ASP A 193 -7.79 20.09 -4.95
C ASP A 193 -8.12 20.57 -3.54
N LYS A 194 -8.87 21.68 -3.46
CA LYS A 194 -9.31 22.27 -2.20
C LYS A 194 -10.69 21.75 -1.85
N CYS A 195 -10.85 21.25 -0.63
CA CYS A 195 -12.13 20.79 -0.12
C CYS A 195 -13.17 21.92 -0.18
N ARG A 196 -14.34 21.66 -0.78
CA ARG A 196 -15.40 22.66 -0.94
C ARG A 196 -15.94 23.22 0.38
N ILE A 197 -15.83 22.46 1.49
CA ILE A 197 -16.35 22.86 2.80
C ILE A 197 -15.29 23.60 3.63
N CYS A 198 -14.08 23.05 3.76
CA CYS A 198 -13.05 23.61 4.66
C CYS A 198 -11.87 24.27 3.96
N ALA A 199 -11.85 24.30 2.62
CA ALA A 199 -10.79 24.85 1.77
C ALA A 199 -9.38 24.28 2.00
N ARG A 200 -9.25 23.15 2.71
CA ARG A 200 -7.98 22.44 2.88
C ARG A 200 -7.66 21.61 1.64
N HIS A 201 -6.40 21.63 1.23
CA HIS A 201 -5.88 20.73 0.20
C HIS A 201 -6.04 19.28 0.63
N PHE A 202 -6.49 18.43 -0.27
CA PHE A 202 -6.64 17.00 -0.04
C PHE A 202 -6.37 16.22 -1.33
N THR A 203 -6.09 14.92 -1.18
CA THR A 203 -5.98 14.02 -2.32
C THR A 203 -7.37 13.51 -2.66
N PRO A 204 -7.90 13.78 -3.87
CA PRO A 204 -9.22 13.31 -4.26
C PRO A 204 -9.27 11.78 -4.26
N THR A 205 -10.39 11.24 -3.82
CA THR A 205 -10.67 9.79 -3.86
C THR A 205 -11.79 9.55 -4.86
N LEU A 206 -11.82 8.37 -5.49
CA LEU A 206 -12.83 8.04 -6.52
C LEU A 206 -14.27 8.23 -6.03
N GLU A 207 -14.51 8.04 -4.73
CA GLU A 207 -15.83 8.19 -4.11
C GLU A 207 -16.17 9.64 -3.75
N ASN A 208 -15.17 10.50 -3.56
CA ASN A 208 -15.34 11.89 -3.13
C ASN A 208 -14.29 12.79 -3.80
N LEU A 209 -14.68 13.39 -4.92
CA LEU A 209 -13.82 14.27 -5.73
C LEU A 209 -13.67 15.69 -5.13
N ASP A 210 -14.67 16.16 -4.37
CA ASP A 210 -14.74 17.56 -3.91
C ASP A 210 -14.61 17.75 -2.38
N LEU A 211 -14.58 16.66 -1.62
CA LEU A 211 -14.63 16.69 -0.16
C LEU A 211 -13.43 15.96 0.46
N CYS A 212 -12.77 16.60 1.42
CA CYS A 212 -11.73 15.92 2.20
C CYS A 212 -12.34 14.86 3.12
N ALA A 213 -11.54 13.85 3.49
CA ALA A 213 -11.96 12.73 4.35
C ALA A 213 -12.64 13.17 5.67
N ARG A 214 -12.29 14.35 6.18
CA ARG A 214 -12.90 14.90 7.41
C ARG A 214 -14.30 15.45 7.18
N CYS A 215 -14.54 16.02 6.01
CA CYS A 215 -15.81 16.63 5.63
C CYS A 215 -16.78 15.61 5.03
N SER A 216 -16.28 14.56 4.37
CA SER A 216 -17.11 13.49 3.81
C SER A 216 -17.80 12.63 4.87
N HIS A 217 -17.15 12.40 6.02
CA HIS A 217 -17.74 11.64 7.14
C HIS A 217 -18.61 12.46 8.09
N GLY A 218 -18.65 13.79 7.92
CA GLY A 218 -19.35 14.71 8.81
C GLY A 218 -20.56 15.40 8.17
N ALA A 219 -20.92 15.01 6.94
CA ALA A 219 -22.08 15.52 6.20
C ALA A 219 -23.29 14.60 6.37
#